data_AF-A0A926JIU8-F1
#
_entry.id   AF-A0A926JIU8-F1
#
_cell.length_a   1.000
_cell.length_b   1.000
_cell.length_c   1.000
_cell.angle_alpha   90.00
_cell.angle_beta   90.00
_cell.angle_gamma   90.00
#
_symmetry.space_group_name_H-M   'P 1'
#
loop_
_entity.id
_entity.type
_entity.pdbx_description
1 polymer ?
#
loop_
_entity_poly.entity_id
_entity_poly.type
_entity_poly.pdbx_seq_one_letter_code
_entity_poly.pdbx_strand_id
1 'polypeptide(L)' 'MTGRVYLERGQPVTVVIPFCARRAPDITGGWLHFQWPGRRPVAGPRNVAIRRTDGSIVVRPFRGLTRSALNDNEDG' A
#
# COMPACT_ATOMS: atom_id res chain seq x y z
N MET A 1 -4.11 5.03 -4.12
CA MET A 1 -3.51 4.71 -2.81
C MET A 1 -2.50 5.77 -2.41
N THR A 2 -1.46 6.01 -3.21
CA THR A 2 -0.72 7.28 -3.15
C THR A 2 -1.69 8.46 -3.21
N GLY A 3 -1.42 9.50 -2.42
CA GLY A 3 -2.26 10.70 -2.30
C GLY A 3 -3.48 10.53 -1.39
N ARG A 4 -3.90 9.29 -1.07
CA ARG A 4 -5.07 9.06 -0.22
C ARG A 4 -4.75 9.31 1.26
N VAL A 5 -5.74 9.83 1.97
CA VAL A 5 -5.70 10.05 3.42
C VAL A 5 -6.28 8.83 4.14
N TYR A 6 -5.55 8.38 5.14
CA TYR A 6 -5.90 7.29 6.05
C TYR A 6 -5.83 7.79 7.49
N LEU A 7 -6.31 6.97 8.42
CA LEU A 7 -6.16 7.22 9.85
C LEU A 7 -5.14 6.25 10.45
N GLU A 8 -4.13 6.79 11.11
CA GLU A 8 -3.21 6.09 12.02
C GLU A 8 -3.67 6.37 13.46
N ARG A 9 -4.29 5.39 14.13
CA ARG A 9 -4.81 5.55 15.50
C ARG A 9 -5.72 6.79 15.66
N GLY A 10 -6.55 7.06 14.65
CA GLY A 10 -7.46 8.22 14.60
C GLY A 10 -6.84 9.51 14.07
N GLN A 11 -5.52 9.55 13.82
CA GLN A 11 -4.84 10.73 13.28
C GLN A 11 -4.69 10.63 11.75
N PRO A 12 -4.98 11.71 11.00
CA PRO A 12 -4.90 11.69 9.54
C PRO A 12 -3.45 11.60 9.05
N VAL A 13 -3.23 10.71 8.08
CA VAL A 13 -1.94 10.50 7.43
C VAL A 13 -2.14 10.31 5.92
N THR A 14 -1.29 10.92 5.11
CA THR A 14 -1.33 10.77 3.65
C THR A 14 -0.37 9.67 3.22
N VAL A 15 -0.83 8.69 2.45
CA VAL A 15 0.09 7.72 1.83
C VAL A 15 0.84 8.40 0.69
N VAL A 16 2.16 8.47 0.78
CA VAL A 16 3.03 9.08 -0.24
C VAL A 16 3.46 8.06 -1.27
N ILE A 17 3.80 6.83 -0.84
CA ILE A 17 4.15 5.76 -1.77
C ILE A 17 3.87 4.38 -1.14
N PRO A 18 3.21 3.47 -1.88
CA PRO A 18 3.15 2.07 -1.49
C PRO A 18 4.51 1.39 -1.68
N PHE A 19 5.01 0.76 -0.64
CA PHE A 19 6.16 -0.14 -0.73
C PHE A 19 5.67 -1.58 -0.91
N CYS A 20 5.49 -1.95 -2.16
CA CYS A 20 5.15 -3.31 -2.57
C CYS A 20 6.42 -4.15 -2.64
N ALA A 21 6.78 -4.83 -1.54
CA ALA A 21 7.90 -5.78 -1.51
C ALA A 21 7.68 -7.06 -2.37
N ARG A 22 6.74 -7.06 -3.33
CA ARG A 22 6.38 -8.22 -4.15
C ARG A 22 6.08 -7.82 -5.58
N ARG A 23 7.02 -7.15 -6.25
CA ARG A 23 7.11 -7.41 -7.69
C ARG A 23 7.53 -8.87 -7.78
N ALA A 24 6.64 -9.74 -8.29
CA ALA A 24 7.12 -11.03 -8.76
C ALA A 24 8.29 -10.71 -9.72
N PRO A 25 9.43 -11.38 -9.62
CA PRO A 25 10.45 -11.20 -10.63
C PRO A 25 9.81 -11.35 -12.01
N ASP A 26 10.14 -10.47 -12.94
CA ASP A 26 9.84 -10.67 -14.36
C ASP A 26 10.70 -11.86 -14.81
N ILE A 27 10.30 -13.06 -14.41
CA ILE A 27 10.91 -14.31 -14.86
C ILE A 27 10.36 -14.54 -16.27
N THR A 28 10.99 -13.89 -17.25
CA THR A 28 10.61 -13.95 -18.67
C THR A 28 11.43 -14.99 -19.46
N GLY A 29 12.26 -15.79 -18.78
CA GLY A 29 12.88 -16.95 -19.41
C GLY A 29 11.84 -18.06 -19.60
N GLY A 30 11.59 -18.49 -20.83
CA GLY A 30 10.65 -19.58 -21.15
C GLY A 30 10.98 -20.94 -20.49
N TRP A 31 12.11 -21.03 -19.78
CA TRP A 31 12.54 -22.21 -19.03
C TRP A 31 12.01 -22.25 -17.58
N LEU A 32 11.45 -21.15 -17.05
CA LEU A 32 11.00 -21.10 -15.66
C LEU A 32 9.54 -20.62 -15.55
N HIS A 33 8.62 -21.59 -15.48
CA HIS A 33 7.23 -21.36 -15.13
C HIS A 33 7.07 -21.22 -13.62
N PHE A 34 7.05 -20.00 -13.12
CA PHE A 34 6.76 -19.74 -11.71
C PHE A 34 5.25 -19.75 -11.46
N GLN A 35 4.78 -20.71 -10.65
CA GLN A 35 3.39 -20.78 -10.19
C GLN A 35 3.34 -20.56 -8.69
N TRP A 36 2.46 -19.66 -8.24
CA TRP A 36 2.15 -19.54 -6.82
C TRP A 36 1.43 -20.81 -6.37
N PRO A 37 1.80 -21.43 -5.24
CA PRO A 37 0.99 -22.51 -4.66
C PRO A 37 -0.35 -21.90 -4.18
N GLY A 38 -1.38 -22.00 -5.02
CA GLY A 38 -2.72 -21.48 -4.75
C GLY A 38 -2.98 -20.07 -5.32
N ARG A 39 -3.87 -19.33 -4.68
CA ARG A 39 -4.28 -18.00 -5.16
C ARG A 39 -3.12 -17.01 -5.02
N ARG A 40 -2.80 -16.29 -6.10
CA ARG A 40 -1.92 -15.11 -6.03
C ARG A 40 -2.39 -14.24 -4.86
N PRO A 41 -1.52 -13.89 -3.90
CA PRO A 41 -1.94 -13.12 -2.74
C PRO A 41 -2.58 -11.80 -3.20
N VAL A 42 -3.84 -11.57 -2.82
CA VAL A 42 -4.44 -10.22 -2.90
C VAL A 42 -3.86 -9.43 -1.75
N ALA A 43 -2.65 -8.95 -1.94
CA ALA A 43 -1.98 -8.17 -0.93
C ALA A 43 -1.90 -6.73 -1.42
N GLY A 44 -2.68 -5.86 -0.77
CA GLY A 44 -2.29 -4.46 -0.67
C GLY A 44 -0.83 -4.35 -0.20
N PRO A 45 -0.22 -3.18 -0.35
CA PRO A 45 1.19 -3.01 -0.04
C PRO A 45 1.47 -3.43 1.41
N ARG A 46 2.60 -4.12 1.61
CA ARG A 46 3.02 -4.56 2.93
C ARG A 46 3.32 -3.35 3.81
N ASN A 47 4.11 -2.44 3.25
CA ASN A 47 4.52 -1.20 3.90
C ASN A 47 4.15 -0.01 3.02
N VAL A 48 4.06 1.15 3.65
CA VAL A 48 3.79 2.43 3.00
C VAL A 48 4.67 3.49 3.61
N ALA A 49 5.11 4.44 2.81
CA ALA A 49 5.55 5.72 3.33
C ALA A 49 4.30 6.58 3.56
N ILE A 50 4.13 7.09 4.76
CA ILE A 50 3.08 8.04 5.11
C ILE A 50 3.69 9.38 5.47
N ARG A 51 2.98 10.45 5.14
CA ARG A 51 3.24 11.80 5.65
C ARG A 51 2.22 12.12 6.73
N ARG A 52 2.69 12.51 7.91
CA ARG A 52 1.85 12.99 9.02
C ARG A 52 1.56 14.49 8.86
N THR A 53 0.66 15.02 9.67
CA THR A 53 0.28 16.44 9.70
C THR A 53 1.43 17.36 10.10
N ASP A 54 2.38 16.86 10.89
CA ASP A 54 3.62 17.56 11.24
C ASP A 54 4.65 17.61 10.10
N GLY A 55 4.35 17.02 8.95
CA GLY A 55 5.23 16.96 7.78
C GLY A 55 6.22 15.80 7.78
N SER A 56 6.34 15.05 8.88
CA SER A 56 7.24 13.90 8.96
C SER A 56 6.83 12.77 8.01
N ILE A 57 7.83 12.11 7.40
CA ILE A 57 7.62 10.94 6.54
C ILE A 57 8.17 9.71 7.24
N VAL A 58 7.35 8.68 7.39
CA VAL A 58 7.74 7.41 8.01
C VAL A 58 7.28 6.22 7.18
N VAL A 59 8.10 5.17 7.13
CA VAL A 59 7.74 3.89 6.53
C VAL A 59 7.18 2.96 7.59
N ARG A 60 5.98 2.42 7.37
CA ARG A 60 5.34 1.49 8.31
C ARG A 60 4.48 0.44 7.61
N PRO A 61 4.05 -0.63 8.31
CA PRO A 61 3.07 -1.55 7.79
C PRO A 61 1.75 -0.85 7.43
N PHE A 62 1.18 -1.19 6.28
CA PHE A 62 -0.14 -0.68 5.84
C PHE A 62 -1.28 -1.18 6.74
N ARG A 63 -1.09 -2.35 7.36
CA ARG A 63 -2.06 -2.90 8.33
C ARG A 63 -2.35 -1.89 9.44
N GLY A 64 -3.62 -1.78 9.80
CA GLY A 64 -4.09 -0.85 10.84
C GLY A 64 -4.22 0.60 10.40
N LEU A 65 -4.08 0.90 9.11
CA LEU A 65 -4.55 2.16 8.52
C LEU A 65 -6.00 1.97 8.07
N THR A 66 -6.90 2.83 8.52
CA THR A 66 -8.31 2.83 8.10
C THR A 66 -8.57 3.97 7.13
N ARG A 67 -9.52 3.80 6.19
CA ARG A 67 -9.90 4.91 5.29
C ARG A 67 -10.58 6.00 6.10
N SER A 68 -10.25 7.25 5.77
CA SER A 68 -11.07 8.37 6.19
C SER A 68 -12.29 8.46 5.29
N ALA A 69 -13.49 8.45 5.87
CA ALA A 69 -14.76 8.52 5.13
C ALA A 69 -14.93 9.85 4.35
N LEU A 70 -14.18 10.89 4.70
CA LEU A 70 -14.25 12.22 4.09
C LEU A 70 -13.67 12.28 2.66
N ASN A 71 -12.83 11.32 2.25
CA ASN A 71 -12.06 11.41 1.00
C ASN A 71 -12.45 10.35 -0.06
N ASP A 72 -13.45 9.50 0.18
CA ASP A 72 -13.93 8.52 -0.81
C ASP A 72 -14.97 9.13 -1.78
N ASN A 73 -15.34 10.42 -1.63
CA ASN A 73 -16.39 11.10 -2.42
C ASN A 73 -15.90 11.85 -3.69
N GLU A 74 -14.61 11.81 -4.04
CA GLU A 74 -14.07 12.55 -5.20
C GLU A 74 -13.71 11.68 -6.42
N ASP A 75 -13.91 10.36 -6.37
CA ASP A 75 -13.74 9.46 -7.52
C ASP A 75 -15.09 8.81 -7.88
N GLY A 76 -15.89 9.50 -8.71
CA GLY A 76 -17.05 8.96 -9.44
C GLY A 76 -16.85 9.09 -10.94
#